data_AF-A0A2E4CQB9-F1
#
_entry.id   AF-A0A2E4CQB9-F1
#
_cell.length_a   1.000
_cell.length_b   1.000
_cell.length_c   1.000
_cell.angle_alpha   90.00
_cell.angle_beta   90.00
_cell.angle_gamma   90.00
#
_symmetry.space_group_name_H-M   'P 1'
#
loop_
_entity.id
_entity.type
_entity.pdbx_description
1 polymer ?
#
loop_
_entity_poly.entity_id
_entity_poly.type
_entity_poly.pdbx_seq_one_letter_code
_entity_poly.pdbx_strand_id
1 'polypeptide(L)'
;MLAKPIYELVPYCYLFLGIACIVIPHELLYTLIGIVLFLLGANIWRMRSEARRRDQKSQRIKQRRARYYYEFKPFILFISALTLTQWTQNEIILLSCALLCFSALVIIAMRLLNRHSHSLSH
;
A
#
# COMPACT_ATOMS: atom_id res chain seq x y z
N MET A 1 13.87 9.97 -19.75
CA MET A 1 13.90 9.49 -18.35
C MET A 1 12.96 10.38 -17.54
N LEU A 2 11.96 9.81 -16.86
CA LEU A 2 11.08 10.61 -16.00
C LEU A 2 11.89 11.20 -14.85
N ALA A 3 11.67 12.47 -14.51
CA ALA A 3 12.41 13.12 -13.43
C ALA A 3 12.25 12.32 -12.14
N LYS A 4 13.38 12.03 -11.46
CA LYS A 4 13.42 11.25 -10.22
C LYS A 4 12.32 11.64 -9.21
N PRO A 5 12.08 12.92 -8.87
CA PRO A 5 11.05 13.29 -7.90
C PRO A 5 9.63 12.89 -8.35
N ILE A 6 9.31 13.05 -9.63
CA ILE A 6 8.00 12.66 -10.18
C ILE A 6 7.81 11.16 -10.04
N TYR A 7 8.82 10.37 -10.41
CA TYR A 7 8.79 8.92 -10.25
C TYR A 7 8.65 8.48 -8.78
N GLU A 8 9.24 9.22 -7.84
CA GLU A 8 9.12 8.91 -6.42
C GLU A 8 7.72 9.20 -5.87
N LEU A 9 7.05 10.22 -6.43
CA LEU A 9 5.75 10.73 -5.97
C LEU A 9 4.57 9.90 -6.49
N VAL A 10 4.65 9.36 -7.71
CA VAL A 10 3.58 8.59 -8.37
C VAL A 10 2.84 7.61 -7.43
N PRO A 11 3.48 6.67 -6.72
CA PRO A 11 2.75 5.71 -5.89
C PRO A 11 1.91 6.41 -4.80
N TYR A 12 2.41 7.51 -4.23
CA TYR A 12 1.69 8.24 -3.19
C TYR A 12 0.48 8.99 -3.74
N CYS A 13 0.57 9.57 -4.94
CA CYS A 13 -0.57 10.19 -5.60
C CYS A 13 -1.71 9.18 -5.82
N TYR A 14 -1.40 7.99 -6.34
CA TYR A 14 -2.39 6.94 -6.57
C TYR A 14 -3.03 6.46 -5.28
N LEU A 15 -2.23 6.24 -4.22
CA LEU A 15 -2.74 5.84 -2.91
C LEU A 15 -3.67 6.90 -2.33
N PHE A 16 -3.26 8.17 -2.35
CA PHE A 16 -4.05 9.27 -1.80
C PHE A 16 -5.35 9.50 -2.58
N LEU A 17 -5.29 9.51 -3.92
CA LEU A 17 -6.47 9.61 -4.77
C LEU A 17 -7.42 8.43 -4.55
N GLY A 18 -6.88 7.21 -4.45
CA GLY A 18 -7.68 6.01 -4.17
C GLY A 18 -8.43 6.11 -2.84
N ILE A 19 -7.75 6.55 -1.77
CA ILE A 19 -8.38 6.79 -0.45
C ILE A 19 -9.44 7.88 -0.55
N ALA A 20 -9.13 9.00 -1.22
CA ALA A 20 -10.07 10.12 -1.37
C ALA A 20 -11.36 9.68 -2.09
N CYS A 21 -11.25 8.86 -3.14
CA CYS A 21 -12.39 8.30 -3.85
C CYS A 21 -13.24 7.33 -2.99
N ILE A 22 -12.66 6.70 -1.96
CA ILE A 22 -13.40 5.80 -1.07
C ILE A 22 -14.10 6.57 0.05
N VAL A 23 -13.43 7.58 0.61
CA VAL A 23 -13.87 8.25 1.84
C VAL A 23 -14.82 9.42 1.55
N ILE A 24 -14.56 10.21 0.51
CA ILE A 24 -15.29 11.46 0.26
C ILE A 24 -16.70 11.19 -0.29
N PRO A 25 -16.86 10.50 -1.43
CA PRO A 25 -18.18 10.16 -1.93
C PRO A 25 -18.71 8.88 -1.26
N HIS A 26 -19.98 8.90 -0.83
CA HIS A 26 -20.70 7.73 -0.32
C HIS A 26 -21.37 6.94 -1.46
N GLU A 27 -20.63 6.68 -2.52
CA GLU A 27 -21.14 6.03 -3.73
C GLU A 27 -20.31 4.80 -4.08
N LEU A 28 -21.00 3.74 -4.49
CA LEU A 28 -20.40 2.44 -4.79
C LEU A 28 -19.42 2.53 -5.96
N LEU A 29 -19.76 3.28 -7.01
CA LEU A 29 -18.91 3.46 -8.18
C LEU A 29 -17.57 4.11 -7.83
N TYR A 30 -17.59 5.19 -7.04
CA TYR A 30 -16.37 5.85 -6.59
C TYR A 30 -15.53 4.97 -5.65
N THR A 31 -16.18 4.18 -4.79
CA THR A 31 -15.49 3.19 -3.97
C THR A 31 -14.73 2.18 -4.84
N LEU A 32 -15.36 1.63 -5.88
CA LEU A 32 -14.72 0.67 -6.79
C LEU A 32 -13.53 1.30 -7.53
N ILE A 33 -13.70 2.50 -8.06
CA ILE A 33 -12.61 3.25 -8.72
C ILE A 33 -11.47 3.50 -7.73
N GLY A 34 -11.79 3.91 -6.51
CA GLY A 34 -10.82 4.18 -5.45
C GLY A 34 -10.02 2.95 -5.06
N ILE A 35 -10.68 1.79 -4.94
CA ILE A 35 -10.01 0.49 -4.69
C ILE A 35 -9.01 0.20 -5.81
N VAL A 36 -9.43 0.31 -7.08
CA VAL A 36 -8.55 0.05 -8.23
C VAL A 36 -7.35 1.01 -8.24
N LEU A 37 -7.57 2.30 -8.04
CA LEU A 37 -6.51 3.31 -7.97
C LEU A 37 -5.51 3.02 -6.84
N PHE A 38 -6.01 2.66 -5.66
CA PHE A 38 -5.19 2.32 -4.51
C PHE A 38 -4.33 1.08 -4.78
N LEU A 39 -4.91 0.02 -5.37
CA LEU A 39 -4.18 -1.21 -5.69
C LEU A 39 -3.11 -0.98 -6.76
N LEU A 40 -3.38 -0.12 -7.74
CA LEU A 40 -2.37 0.31 -8.73
C LEU A 40 -1.22 1.07 -8.05
N GLY A 41 -1.52 2.02 -7.17
CA GLY A 41 -0.52 2.74 -6.38
C GLY A 41 0.35 1.81 -5.53
N ALA A 42 -0.27 0.84 -4.85
CA ALA A 42 0.42 -0.18 -4.08
C ALA A 42 1.33 -1.05 -4.96
N ASN A 43 0.89 -1.40 -6.16
CA ASN A 43 1.70 -2.18 -7.10
C ASN A 43 2.91 -1.39 -7.61
N ILE A 44 2.73 -0.10 -7.94
CA ILE A 44 3.84 0.79 -8.33
C ILE A 44 4.83 0.93 -7.16
N TRP A 45 4.34 1.11 -5.94
CA TRP A 45 5.18 1.18 -4.74
C TRP A 45 6.03 -0.08 -4.57
N ARG A 46 5.42 -1.26 -4.77
CA ARG A 46 6.10 -2.57 -4.73
C ARG A 46 7.14 -2.70 -5.85
N MET A 47 6.79 -2.42 -7.10
CA MET A 47 7.73 -2.47 -8.23
C MET A 47 8.93 -1.56 -8.00
N ARG A 48 8.71 -0.37 -7.43
CA ARG A 48 9.77 0.56 -7.05
C ARG A 48 10.67 0.01 -5.93
N SER A 49 10.11 -0.76 -4.99
CA SER A 49 10.89 -1.48 -3.97
C SER A 49 11.75 -2.58 -4.62
N GLU A 50 11.16 -3.37 -5.52
CA GLU A 50 11.84 -4.47 -6.23
C GLU A 50 12.98 -3.97 -7.13
N ALA A 51 12.76 -2.87 -7.88
CA ALA A 51 13.75 -2.28 -8.78
C ALA A 51 15.02 -1.77 -8.08
N ARG A 52 14.96 -1.47 -6.77
CA ARG A 52 16.10 -0.99 -5.99
C ARG A 52 16.98 -2.10 -5.41
N ARG A 53 16.48 -3.35 -5.35
CA ARG A 53 17.24 -4.50 -4.81
C ARG A 53 18.13 -5.09 -5.92
N ARG A 54 19.45 -4.88 -5.82
CA ARG A 54 20.47 -5.35 -6.80
C ARG A 54 20.93 -6.81 -6.56
N ASP A 55 20.04 -7.71 -6.13
CA ASP A 55 20.45 -9.07 -5.72
C ASP A 55 20.57 -10.06 -6.90
N GLN A 56 21.48 -11.03 -6.76
CA GLN A 56 21.85 -12.08 -7.73
C GLN A 56 20.64 -12.77 -8.38
N LYS A 57 20.59 -12.79 -9.72
CA LYS A 57 19.45 -13.26 -10.56
C LYS A 57 18.91 -14.67 -10.24
N SER A 58 19.72 -15.58 -9.68
CA SER A 58 19.41 -17.02 -9.59
C SER A 58 18.38 -17.37 -8.48
N GLN A 59 18.46 -16.78 -7.28
CA GLN A 59 17.51 -17.08 -6.19
C GLN A 59 16.16 -16.34 -6.33
N ARG A 60 16.02 -15.46 -7.34
CA ARG A 60 14.89 -14.52 -7.48
C ARG A 60 13.57 -15.19 -7.85
N ILE A 61 13.54 -16.19 -8.73
CA ILE A 61 12.29 -16.64 -9.38
C ILE A 61 11.34 -17.32 -8.37
N LYS A 62 11.84 -18.24 -7.55
CA LYS A 62 11.02 -18.98 -6.57
C LYS A 62 10.56 -18.10 -5.40
N GLN A 63 11.39 -17.15 -4.95
CA GLN A 63 11.00 -16.19 -3.91
C GLN A 63 10.06 -15.08 -4.43
N ARG A 64 10.03 -14.78 -5.73
CA ARG A 64 9.27 -13.65 -6.28
C ARG A 64 7.78 -13.72 -5.99
N ARG A 65 7.14 -14.89 -6.17
CA ARG A 65 5.70 -15.06 -5.91
C ARG A 65 5.36 -14.95 -4.43
N ALA A 66 6.08 -15.64 -3.56
CA ALA A 66 5.85 -15.57 -2.11
C ALA A 66 6.07 -14.13 -1.58
N ARG A 67 7.13 -13.47 -2.07
CA ARG A 67 7.45 -12.08 -1.75
C ARG A 67 6.40 -11.10 -2.30
N TYR A 68 5.83 -11.36 -3.48
CA TYR A 68 4.74 -10.57 -4.06
C TYR A 68 3.58 -10.45 -3.06
N TYR A 69 3.03 -11.58 -2.63
CA TYR A 69 1.90 -11.58 -1.69
C TYR A 69 2.28 -10.96 -0.36
N TYR A 70 3.45 -11.30 0.19
CA TYR A 70 3.91 -10.75 1.46
C TYR A 70 4.10 -9.22 1.42
N GLU A 71 4.62 -8.67 0.33
CA GLU A 71 4.81 -7.23 0.19
C GLU A 71 3.48 -6.49 0.04
N PHE A 72 2.48 -7.13 -0.57
CA PHE A 72 1.18 -6.54 -0.84
C PHE A 72 0.18 -6.64 0.33
N LYS A 73 0.38 -7.59 1.26
CA LYS A 73 -0.46 -7.80 2.47
C LYS A 73 -0.91 -6.53 3.21
N PRO A 74 -0.02 -5.60 3.63
CA PRO A 74 -0.47 -4.44 4.39
C PRO A 74 -1.38 -3.51 3.59
N PHE A 75 -1.20 -3.43 2.28
CA PHE A 75 -2.06 -2.63 1.40
C PHE A 75 -3.46 -3.25 1.28
N ILE A 76 -3.56 -4.58 1.15
CA ILE A 76 -4.85 -5.29 1.16
C ILE A 76 -5.56 -5.06 2.49
N LEU A 77 -4.86 -5.24 3.62
CA LEU A 77 -5.46 -5.05 4.95
C LEU A 77 -5.96 -3.63 5.15
N PHE A 78 -5.19 -2.64 4.71
CA PHE A 78 -5.54 -1.24 4.82
C PHE A 78 -6.77 -0.90 3.98
N ILE A 79 -6.80 -1.30 2.70
CA ILE A 79 -7.92 -0.97 1.82
C ILE A 79 -9.19 -1.73 2.22
N SER A 80 -9.08 -2.98 2.67
CA SER A 80 -10.23 -3.71 3.19
C SER A 80 -10.80 -3.02 4.41
N ALA A 81 -9.97 -2.64 5.39
CA ALA A 81 -10.44 -1.97 6.59
C ALA A 81 -11.10 -0.63 6.26
N LEU A 82 -10.51 0.19 5.38
CA LEU A 82 -11.11 1.45 4.92
C LEU A 82 -12.46 1.26 4.24
N THR A 83 -12.55 0.32 3.31
CA THR A 83 -13.83 0.05 2.62
C THR A 83 -14.88 -0.44 3.62
N LEU A 84 -14.54 -1.34 4.54
CA LEU A 84 -15.49 -1.77 5.56
C LEU A 84 -15.95 -0.60 6.45
N THR A 85 -15.05 0.30 6.86
CA THR A 85 -15.44 1.48 7.67
C THR A 85 -16.43 2.40 6.95
N GLN A 86 -16.36 2.51 5.63
CA GLN A 86 -17.25 3.38 4.85
C GLN A 86 -18.66 2.80 4.71
N TRP A 87 -18.79 1.47 4.68
CA TRP A 87 -20.04 0.78 4.36
C TRP A 87 -20.71 0.10 5.57
N THR A 88 -20.08 0.13 6.75
CA THR A 88 -20.62 -0.44 7.99
C THR A 88 -20.99 0.65 8.99
N GLN A 89 -22.11 0.49 9.69
CA GLN A 89 -22.52 1.35 10.80
C GLN A 89 -22.39 0.65 12.16
N ASN A 90 -21.98 -0.62 12.18
CA ASN A 90 -21.83 -1.39 13.41
C ASN A 90 -20.57 -0.95 14.18
N GLU A 91 -20.75 -0.49 15.42
CA GLU A 91 -19.68 0.05 16.27
C GLU A 91 -18.54 -0.95 16.50
N ILE A 92 -18.85 -2.23 16.76
CA ILE A 92 -17.86 -3.28 16.99
C ILE A 92 -17.02 -3.52 15.72
N ILE A 93 -17.67 -3.53 14.56
CA ILE A 93 -16.99 -3.71 13.28
C ILE A 93 -16.09 -2.51 13.01
N LEU A 94 -16.58 -1.30 13.27
CA LEU A 94 -15.82 -0.06 13.11
C LEU A 94 -14.55 -0.06 13.99
N LEU A 95 -14.66 -0.46 15.26
CA LEU A 95 -13.51 -0.60 16.18
C LEU A 95 -12.48 -1.61 15.63
N SER A 96 -12.95 -2.78 15.17
CA SER A 96 -12.08 -3.79 14.60
C SER A 96 -11.36 -3.31 13.33
N CYS A 97 -12.06 -2.55 12.48
CA CYS A 97 -11.49 -1.96 11.27
C CYS A 97 -10.49 -0.87 11.60
N ALA A 98 -10.73 -0.04 12.63
CA ALA A 98 -9.77 0.96 13.09
C ALA A 98 -8.45 0.33 13.57
N LEU A 99 -8.54 -0.77 14.35
CA LEU A 99 -7.38 -1.53 14.78
C LEU A 99 -6.62 -2.14 13.59
N LEU A 100 -7.34 -2.68 12.60
CA LEU A 100 -6.73 -3.21 11.37
C LEU A 100 -6.02 -2.11 10.55
N CYS A 101 -6.66 -0.95 10.36
CA CYS A 101 -6.05 0.22 9.72
C CYS A 101 -4.77 0.64 10.43
N PHE A 102 -4.80 0.73 11.76
CA PHE A 102 -3.63 1.08 12.57
C PHE A 102 -2.50 0.06 12.39
N SER A 103 -2.82 -1.24 12.47
CA SER A 103 -1.84 -2.30 12.26
C SER A 103 -1.17 -2.24 10.88
N ALA A 104 -1.95 -1.96 9.83
CA ALA A 104 -1.43 -1.84 8.47
C ALA A 104 -0.53 -0.61 8.30
N LEU A 105 -0.91 0.53 8.90
CA LEU A 105 -0.09 1.73 8.93
C LEU A 105 1.23 1.49 9.66
N VAL A 106 1.22 0.81 10.81
CA VAL A 106 2.44 0.45 11.55
C VAL A 106 3.36 -0.42 10.70
N ILE A 107 2.83 -1.45 10.02
CA ILE A 107 3.64 -2.31 9.13
C ILE A 107 4.26 -1.48 7.99
N ILE A 108 3.51 -0.55 7.40
CA ILE A 108 4.02 0.33 6.33
C ILE A 108 5.09 1.28 6.89
N ALA A 109 4.85 1.90 8.06
CA ALA A 109 5.79 2.80 8.72
C ALA A 109 7.11 2.09 9.07
N MET A 110 7.04 0.91 9.67
CA MET A 110 8.21 0.08 9.97
C MET A 110 9.01 -0.25 8.70
N ARG A 111 8.34 -0.52 7.57
CA ARG A 111 9.00 -0.74 6.28
C ARG A 111 9.67 0.53 5.73
N LEU A 112 9.10 1.70 5.98
CA LEU A 112 9.72 2.99 5.61
C LEU A 112 10.93 3.29 6.49
N LEU A 113 10.83 3.06 7.81
CA LEU A 113 11.90 3.33 8.77
C LEU A 113 13.08 2.35 8.62
N ASN A 114 12.81 1.05 8.48
CA ASN A 114 13.85 0.05 8.23
C ASN A 114 14.60 0.29 6.91
N ARG A 115 14.01 1.07 5.99
CA ARG A 115 14.66 1.52 4.77
C ARG A 115 15.57 2.73 4.99
N HIS A 116 15.34 3.55 6.01
CA HIS A 116 16.22 4.66 6.37
C HIS A 116 17.42 4.21 7.23
N SER A 117 17.26 3.22 8.13
CA SER A 117 18.38 2.76 8.96
C SER A 117 19.52 2.17 8.12
N HIS A 118 19.21 1.43 7.06
CA HIS A 118 20.19 0.84 6.16
C HIS A 118 20.93 1.88 5.27
N SER A 119 20.46 3.13 5.25
CA SER A 119 21.09 4.25 4.53
C SER A 119 22.05 5.06 5.41
N LEU A 120 21.99 4.91 6.74
CA LEU A 120 22.81 5.65 7.71
C LEU A 120 24.04 4.85 8.18
N SER A 121 24.13 3.56 7.80
CA SER A 121 25.24 2.67 8.14
C SER A 121 26.36 2.65 7.07
N HIS A 122 26.42 3.67 6.21
CA HIS A 122 27.45 3.84 5.18
C HIS A 122 28.02 5.26 5.20
#